data_AF-W1VCF7-F1
#
_entry.id   AF-W1VCF7-F1
#
_cell.length_a   1.000
_cell.length_b   1.000
_cell.length_c   1.000
_cell.angle_alpha   90.00
_cell.angle_beta   90.00
_cell.angle_gamma   90.00
#
_symmetry.space_group_name_H-M   'P 1'
#
loop_
_entity.id
_entity.type
_entity.pdbx_description
1 polymer ?
#
loop_
_entity_poly.entity_id
_entity_poly.type
_entity_poly.pdbx_seq_one_letter_code
_entity_poly.pdbx_strand_id
1 'polypeptide(L)'
;MAVAESLTGGEVASSLVSVPGASAVVVGAVVAYATRIKQEVLGVDADLLARRGPVDGEVAQQMAAGVARLMGADIGLATTGVAGPGAADGHEAGTVHVAVVTSQGSL
;
A
#
# COMPACT_ATOMS: atom_id res chain seq x y z
N MET A 1 4.85 12.70 1.33
CA MET A 1 3.93 11.56 1.17
C MET A 1 4.58 10.49 0.31
N ALA A 2 4.42 9.23 0.69
CA ALA A 2 4.88 8.05 -0.06
C ALA A 2 3.74 7.05 -0.24
N VAL A 3 3.77 6.26 -1.32
CA VAL A 3 2.66 5.37 -1.71
C VAL A 3 3.12 3.93 -1.88
N ALA A 4 2.42 2.97 -1.26
CA ALA A 4 2.59 1.54 -1.48
C ALA A 4 1.38 0.96 -2.20
N GLU A 5 1.57 0.50 -3.43
CA GLU A 5 0.48 -0.03 -4.25
C GLU A 5 0.59 -1.54 -4.39
N SER A 6 -0.55 -2.23 -4.42
CA SER A 6 -0.64 -3.62 -4.87
C SER A 6 -1.55 -3.69 -6.09
N LEU A 7 -2.87 -3.86 -5.88
CA LEU A 7 -3.82 -4.08 -6.98
C LEU A 7 -3.88 -2.94 -8.01
N THR A 8 -3.55 -1.71 -7.60
CA THR A 8 -3.63 -0.51 -8.46
C THR A 8 -2.40 -0.35 -9.37
N GLY A 9 -1.34 -1.15 -9.16
CA GLY A 9 -0.25 -1.27 -10.14
C GLY A 9 0.56 0.00 -10.44
N GLY A 10 0.44 1.08 -9.65
CA GLY A 10 1.09 2.36 -9.92
C GLY A 10 0.12 3.48 -10.30
N GLU A 11 -1.17 3.19 -10.48
CA GLU A 11 -2.16 4.19 -10.89
C GLU A 11 -2.36 5.29 -9.85
N VAL A 12 -2.30 4.97 -8.55
CA VAL A 12 -2.47 5.99 -7.50
C VAL A 12 -1.32 6.99 -7.53
N ALA A 13 -0.07 6.50 -7.58
CA ALA A 13 1.09 7.35 -7.71
C ALA A 13 1.03 8.18 -9.00
N SER A 14 0.67 7.55 -10.13
CA SER A 14 0.53 8.23 -11.43
C SER A 14 -0.50 9.36 -11.38
N SER A 15 -1.68 9.12 -10.77
CA SER A 15 -2.70 10.15 -10.60
C SER A 15 -2.21 11.31 -9.74
N LEU A 16 -1.50 11.04 -8.66
CA LEU A 16 -0.96 12.09 -7.78
C LEU A 16 0.10 12.94 -8.48
N VAL A 17 1.06 12.31 -9.17
CA VAL A 17 2.14 13.04 -9.87
C VAL A 17 1.67 13.76 -11.13
N SER A 18 0.44 13.48 -11.61
CA SER A 18 -0.18 14.24 -12.71
C SER A 18 -0.50 15.70 -12.34
N VAL A 19 -0.57 16.01 -11.04
CA VAL A 19 -0.84 17.37 -10.56
C VAL A 19 0.44 18.23 -10.66
N PRO A 20 0.41 19.40 -11.33
CA PRO A 20 1.56 20.30 -11.37
C PRO A 20 2.07 20.65 -9.97
N GLY A 21 3.39 20.50 -9.74
CA GLY A 21 4.01 20.74 -8.44
C GLY A 21 3.95 19.57 -7.45
N ALA A 22 3.45 18.39 -7.86
CA ALA A 22 3.37 17.20 -6.99
C ALA A 22 4.71 16.79 -6.38
N SER A 23 5.85 17.13 -6.99
CA SER A 23 7.18 16.88 -6.45
C SER A 23 7.45 17.56 -5.10
N ALA A 24 6.67 18.59 -4.73
CA ALA A 24 6.74 19.21 -3.41
C ALA A 24 6.15 18.34 -2.29
N VAL A 25 5.34 17.33 -2.63
CA VAL A 25 4.58 16.53 -1.67
C VAL A 25 4.82 15.02 -1.83
N VAL A 26 4.91 14.52 -3.05
CA VAL A 26 5.09 13.09 -3.34
C VAL A 26 6.59 12.78 -3.41
N VAL A 27 7.07 11.99 -2.45
CA VAL A 27 8.47 11.56 -2.35
C VAL A 27 8.73 10.39 -3.29
N GLY A 28 7.77 9.46 -3.42
CA GLY A 28 7.88 8.31 -4.30
C GLY A 28 6.82 7.26 -4.02
N ALA A 29 6.96 6.11 -4.70
CA ALA A 29 6.07 4.97 -4.54
C ALA A 29 6.79 3.62 -4.68
N VAL A 30 6.18 2.57 -4.12
CA VAL A 30 6.56 1.16 -4.30
C VAL A 30 5.34 0.40 -4.80
N VAL A 31 5.48 -0.34 -5.90
CA VAL A 31 4.46 -1.29 -6.35
C VAL A 31 4.83 -2.68 -5.80
N ALA A 32 4.21 -3.06 -4.67
CA ALA A 32 4.43 -4.32 -3.96
C ALA A 32 3.37 -5.37 -4.35
N TYR A 33 3.33 -5.73 -5.64
CA TYR A 33 2.31 -6.64 -6.18
C TYR A 33 2.40 -8.04 -5.57
N ALA A 34 3.59 -8.64 -5.56
CA ALA A 34 3.82 -9.93 -4.94
C ALA A 34 3.86 -9.83 -3.41
N THR A 35 3.24 -10.78 -2.71
CA THR A 35 3.20 -10.84 -1.23
C THR A 35 4.58 -10.73 -0.60
N ARG A 36 5.60 -11.39 -1.17
CA ARG A 36 6.99 -11.28 -0.68
C ARG A 36 7.54 -9.85 -0.68
N ILE A 37 7.13 -9.00 -1.62
CA ILE A 37 7.60 -7.62 -1.71
C ILE A 37 6.99 -6.77 -0.58
N LYS A 38 5.76 -7.07 -0.15
CA LYS A 38 5.15 -6.46 1.03
C LYS A 38 6.03 -6.71 2.28
N GLN A 39 6.56 -7.92 2.42
CA GLN A 39 7.48 -8.25 3.51
C GLN A 39 8.88 -7.65 3.29
N GLU A 40 9.55 -7.98 2.19
CA GLU A 40 10.97 -7.68 1.95
C GLU A 40 11.24 -6.16 1.83
N VAL A 41 10.32 -5.41 1.22
CA VAL A 41 10.52 -3.97 0.94
C VAL A 41 9.76 -3.09 1.91
N LEU A 42 8.50 -3.44 2.23
CA LEU A 42 7.66 -2.62 3.11
C LEU A 42 7.74 -3.04 4.58
N GLY A 43 8.35 -4.19 4.88
CA GLY A 43 8.49 -4.67 6.25
C GLY A 43 7.16 -5.10 6.88
N VAL A 44 6.20 -5.56 6.07
CA VAL A 44 4.97 -6.18 6.59
C VAL A 44 5.34 -7.49 7.30
N ASP A 45 4.73 -7.71 8.45
CA ASP A 45 4.89 -8.89 9.30
C ASP A 45 4.58 -10.19 8.52
N ALA A 46 5.55 -11.10 8.51
CA ALA A 46 5.44 -12.37 7.78
C ALA A 46 4.38 -13.30 8.38
N ASP A 47 4.22 -13.30 9.70
CA ASP A 47 3.22 -14.12 10.37
C ASP A 47 1.81 -13.56 10.15
N LEU A 48 1.66 -12.23 10.07
CA LEU A 48 0.40 -11.60 9.66
C LEU A 48 0.02 -12.04 8.24
N LEU A 49 0.95 -11.92 7.29
CA LEU A 49 0.72 -12.34 5.90
C LEU A 49 0.38 -13.84 5.79
N ALA A 50 1.03 -14.69 6.59
CA ALA A 50 0.74 -16.13 6.62
C ALA A 50 -0.65 -16.45 7.20
N ARG A 51 -1.09 -15.72 8.23
CA ARG A 51 -2.38 -15.96 8.90
C ARG A 51 -3.58 -15.32 8.19
N ARG A 52 -3.39 -14.14 7.60
CA ARG A 52 -4.49 -13.27 7.11
C ARG A 52 -4.44 -13.02 5.61
N GLY A 53 -3.35 -13.39 4.95
CA GLY A 53 -3.15 -13.13 3.54
C GLY A 53 -2.83 -11.66 3.25
N PRO A 54 -2.59 -11.30 1.98
CA PRO A 54 -2.19 -9.95 1.59
C PRO A 54 -3.36 -8.94 1.49
N VAL A 55 -4.61 -9.43 1.48
CA VAL A 55 -5.83 -8.62 1.35
C VAL A 55 -6.47 -8.43 2.72
N ASP A 56 -5.84 -7.61 3.55
CA ASP A 56 -6.28 -7.35 4.92
C ASP A 56 -5.99 -5.88 5.30
N GLY A 57 -6.82 -5.32 6.19
CA GLY A 57 -6.68 -3.93 6.64
C GLY A 57 -5.40 -3.68 7.44
N GLU A 58 -4.97 -4.62 8.27
CA GLU A 58 -3.73 -4.51 9.04
C GLU A 58 -2.50 -4.60 8.12
N VAL A 59 -2.58 -5.44 7.09
CA VAL A 59 -1.55 -5.48 6.03
C VAL A 59 -1.45 -4.13 5.32
N ALA A 60 -2.59 -3.51 4.97
CA ALA A 60 -2.59 -2.18 4.36
C ALA A 60 -1.94 -1.13 5.27
N GLN A 61 -2.27 -1.14 6.57
CA GLN A 61 -1.65 -0.23 7.55
C GLN A 61 -0.14 -0.43 7.65
N GLN A 62 0.33 -1.68 7.70
CA GLN A 62 1.76 -1.98 7.75
C GLN A 62 2.47 -1.59 6.43
N MET A 63 1.82 -1.78 5.27
CA MET A 63 2.33 -1.28 3.99
C MET A 63 2.49 0.25 3.98
N ALA A 64 1.49 0.98 4.49
CA ALA A 64 1.52 2.44 4.57
C ALA A 64 2.60 2.95 5.51
N ALA A 65 2.71 2.38 6.72
CA ALA A 65 3.79 2.70 7.66
C ALA A 65 5.17 2.35 7.09
N GLY A 66 5.27 1.20 6.43
CA GLY A 66 6.47 0.71 5.78
C GLY A 66 7.01 1.65 4.73
N VAL A 67 6.15 2.10 3.81
CA VAL A 67 6.57 3.00 2.73
C VAL A 67 6.90 4.41 3.24
N ALA A 68 6.17 4.91 4.22
CA ALA A 68 6.48 6.18 4.88
C ALA A 68 7.88 6.15 5.50
N ARG A 69 8.18 5.08 6.26
CA ARG A 69 9.50 4.88 6.88
C ARG A 69 10.61 4.72 5.83
N LEU A 70 10.38 3.90 4.80
CA LEU A 70 11.35 3.64 3.72
C LEU A 70 11.77 4.93 3.02
N MET A 71 10.84 5.85 2.82
CA MET A 71 11.07 7.09 2.07
C MET A 71 11.28 8.34 2.95
N GLY A 72 11.22 8.19 4.28
CA GLY A 72 11.29 9.34 5.19
C GLY A 72 10.15 10.35 4.98
N ALA A 73 8.95 9.88 4.64
CA ALA A 73 7.79 10.73 4.37
C ALA A 73 6.87 10.86 5.59
N ASP A 74 6.28 12.04 5.80
CA ASP A 74 5.34 12.29 6.91
C ASP A 74 4.01 11.53 6.77
N ILE A 75 3.66 11.13 5.54
CA ILE A 75 2.42 10.44 5.20
C ILE A 75 2.76 9.23 4.33
N GLY A 76 2.22 8.06 4.70
CA GLY A 76 2.21 6.85 3.89
C GLY A 76 0.78 6.49 3.49
N LEU A 77 0.57 6.15 2.23
CA LEU A 77 -0.69 5.62 1.72
C LEU A 77 -0.47 4.22 1.17
N ALA A 78 -1.40 3.30 1.40
CA ALA A 78 -1.32 1.97 0.82
C ALA A 78 -2.64 1.46 0.26
N THR A 79 -2.53 0.62 -0.79
CA THR A 79 -3.66 -0.12 -1.38
C THR A 79 -3.35 -1.62 -1.47
N THR A 80 -4.30 -2.44 -1.04
CA THR A 80 -4.27 -3.91 -1.27
C THR A 80 -5.69 -4.43 -1.45
N GLY A 81 -5.86 -5.50 -2.22
CA GLY A 81 -7.19 -5.92 -2.65
C GLY A 81 -7.19 -6.89 -3.82
N VAL A 82 -8.39 -7.27 -4.24
CA VAL A 82 -8.65 -8.12 -5.41
C VAL A 82 -9.30 -7.27 -6.50
N ALA A 83 -8.54 -6.95 -7.55
CA ALA A 83 -9.07 -6.16 -8.67
C ALA A 83 -10.14 -6.91 -9.48
N GLY A 84 -10.06 -8.24 -9.55
CA GLY A 84 -10.93 -9.09 -10.36
C GLY A 84 -10.21 -9.69 -11.57
N PRO A 85 -10.94 -10.35 -12.51
CA PRO A 85 -12.42 -10.34 -12.63
C PRO A 85 -13.16 -11.33 -11.71
N GLY A 86 -12.46 -12.19 -10.98
CA GLY A 86 -13.05 -13.16 -10.05
C GLY A 86 -12.48 -13.05 -8.64
N ALA A 87 -13.01 -13.85 -7.71
CA ALA A 87 -12.49 -13.95 -6.36
C ALA A 87 -11.04 -14.47 -6.34
N ALA A 88 -10.25 -13.99 -5.39
CA ALA A 88 -8.87 -14.42 -5.15
C ALA A 88 -8.54 -14.32 -3.66
N ASP A 89 -7.65 -15.19 -3.17
CA ASP A 89 -7.18 -15.21 -1.78
C ASP A 89 -8.32 -15.25 -0.72
N GLY A 90 -9.49 -15.78 -1.07
CA GLY A 90 -10.66 -15.83 -0.20
C GLY A 90 -11.51 -14.56 -0.16
N HIS A 91 -11.23 -13.58 -1.03
CA HIS A 91 -11.98 -12.32 -1.13
C HIS A 91 -12.66 -12.19 -2.50
N GLU A 92 -13.85 -11.58 -2.50
CA GLU A 92 -14.58 -11.26 -3.73
C GLU A 92 -13.85 -10.19 -4.55
N ALA A 93 -14.01 -10.24 -5.88
CA ALA A 93 -13.55 -9.18 -6.77
C ALA A 93 -14.14 -7.82 -6.34
N GLY A 94 -13.30 -6.79 -6.31
CA GLY A 94 -13.66 -5.46 -5.84
C GLY A 94 -13.43 -5.23 -4.34
N THR A 95 -12.98 -6.24 -3.58
CA THR A 95 -12.53 -6.03 -2.20
C THR A 95 -11.24 -5.22 -2.19
N VAL A 96 -11.25 -4.06 -1.53
CA VAL A 96 -10.07 -3.17 -1.41
C VAL A 96 -9.94 -2.67 0.01
N HIS A 97 -8.71 -2.73 0.53
CA HIS A 97 -8.27 -2.05 1.73
C HIS A 97 -7.36 -0.89 1.34
N VAL A 98 -7.66 0.27 1.91
CA VAL A 98 -6.85 1.49 1.80
C VAL A 98 -6.49 1.93 3.21
N ALA A 99 -5.23 2.27 3.42
CA ALA A 99 -4.77 2.78 4.71
C ALA A 99 -3.95 4.06 4.52
N VAL A 100 -4.04 4.97 5.49
CA VAL A 100 -3.21 6.17 5.56
C VAL A 100 -2.57 6.25 6.93
N VAL A 101 -1.25 6.39 6.95
CA VAL A 101 -0.47 6.64 8.16
C VAL A 101 0.13 8.02 8.08
N THR A 102 0.08 8.74 9.20
CA THR A 102 0.72 10.05 9.36
C THR A 102 1.68 10.03 10.54
N SER A 103 2.59 11.00 10.62
CA SER A 103 3.45 11.21 11.80
C SER A 103 2.67 11.46 13.10
N GLN A 104 1.36 11.72 13.03
CA GLN A 104 0.46 11.86 14.19
C GLN A 104 -0.34 10.59 14.53
N GLY A 105 -0.19 9.50 13.76
CA GLY A 105 -0.95 8.25 13.92
C GLY A 105 -1.58 7.77 12.61
N SER A 106 -2.26 6.62 12.65
CA SER A 106 -2.93 5.99 11.51
C SER A 106 -4.44 6.24 11.49
N LEU A 107 -5.03 6.39 10.29
CA LEU A 107 -6.46 6.47 10.03
C LEU A 107 -6.93 5.28 9.17
#